data_AF-A0A954JTH5-F1
#
_entry.id   AF-A0A954JTH5-F1
#
_cell.length_a   1.000
_cell.length_b   1.000
_cell.length_c   1.000
_cell.angle_alpha   90.00
_cell.angle_beta   90.00
_cell.angle_gamma   90.00
#
_symmetry.space_group_name_H-M   'P 1'
#
loop_
_entity.id
_entity.type
_entity.pdbx_description
1 polymer ?
#
loop_
_entity_poly.entity_id
_entity_poly.type
_entity_poly.pdbx_seq_one_letter_code
_entity_poly.pdbx_strand_id
1 'polypeptide(L)'
;MNCVNSVTDVHTPFLNSLIGVFFGWLMIMLIFNRPLTKGTKRFFYFGVPIFALGFLVIIPLGVGLAVLFCWFIYLLCRILLILFKKEETIRKNLIPFGVNALALTVSFILIFVTTTQANSTPGLIRSMGSVSPFYPGTVHSVMSRLIQRGPEVVEPLSETLDKTLDRDYISPFLPTRIAYCLSEIGSPQAEAVLKQVVAEEIDLSDDKNTKWEAAVCCLYADCAGPRAVPVLQTLLERSDEKQQFIPLCALVRTGDLSAINSVLDQVDDLQKQLKQPFTNRGYAAMIRLTLQALAEGQSPEDLKASPIYHRMLLGLRPDHRTQTGIVWNQLWDGELDISVLQDHWSQILKQSVENDAE
;
A
#
# COMPACT_ATOMS: atom_id res chain seq x y z
N MET A 1 -15.23 -0.43 -14.92
CA MET A 1 -16.00 0.57 -14.13
C MET A 1 -15.76 0.51 -12.61
N ASN A 2 -15.06 -0.50 -12.05
CA ASN A 2 -14.83 -0.62 -10.59
C ASN A 2 -13.61 0.13 -10.04
N CYS A 3 -12.73 0.68 -10.89
CA CYS A 3 -11.44 1.27 -10.46
C CYS A 3 -11.56 2.70 -9.90
N VAL A 4 -12.63 3.43 -10.24
CA VAL A 4 -12.84 4.80 -9.74
C VAL A 4 -13.27 4.77 -8.27
N ASN A 5 -14.04 3.74 -7.88
CA ASN A 5 -14.54 3.62 -6.52
C ASN A 5 -13.43 3.32 -5.52
N SER A 6 -12.41 2.52 -5.86
CA SER A 6 -11.38 2.12 -4.88
C SER A 6 -10.56 3.28 -4.32
N VAL A 7 -10.30 4.32 -5.11
CA VAL A 7 -9.53 5.49 -4.65
C VAL A 7 -10.41 6.41 -3.81
N THR A 8 -11.63 6.65 -4.28
CA THR A 8 -12.64 7.42 -3.56
C THR A 8 -13.03 6.75 -2.24
N ASP A 9 -13.07 5.42 -2.17
CA ASP A 9 -13.35 4.66 -0.95
C ASP A 9 -12.21 4.79 0.08
N VAL A 10 -10.97 4.99 -0.35
CA VAL A 10 -9.83 5.20 0.55
C VAL A 10 -9.77 6.63 1.08
N HIS A 11 -10.01 7.62 0.23
CA HIS A 11 -9.97 9.04 0.63
C HIS A 11 -11.27 9.49 1.32
N THR A 12 -12.40 8.90 0.94
CA THR A 12 -13.75 9.24 1.43
C THR A 12 -14.60 7.97 1.67
N PRO A 13 -14.23 7.12 2.65
CA PRO A 13 -14.91 5.85 2.94
C PRO A 13 -16.38 6.00 3.33
N PHE A 14 -16.77 7.20 3.75
CA PHE A 14 -18.13 7.55 4.16
C PHE A 14 -19.04 7.98 3.00
N LEU A 15 -18.51 8.19 1.80
CA LEU A 15 -19.22 8.85 0.71
C LEU A 15 -20.49 8.10 0.30
N ASN A 16 -20.40 6.78 0.11
CA ASN A 16 -21.56 5.95 -0.29
C ASN A 16 -22.64 5.93 0.80
N SER A 17 -22.24 5.84 2.07
CA SER A 17 -23.15 5.93 3.22
C SER A 17 -23.83 7.30 3.28
N LEU A 18 -23.09 8.37 3.02
CA LEU A 18 -23.61 9.74 3.01
C LEU A 18 -24.60 9.97 1.85
N ILE A 19 -24.32 9.42 0.67
CA ILE A 19 -25.25 9.42 -0.47
C ILE A 19 -26.55 8.71 -0.10
N GLY A 20 -26.47 7.54 0.55
CA GLY A 20 -27.64 6.81 1.04
C GLY A 20 -28.49 7.61 2.03
N VAL A 21 -27.86 8.25 3.02
CA VAL A 21 -28.55 9.12 3.99
C VAL A 21 -29.17 10.33 3.31
N PHE A 22 -28.47 10.93 2.35
CA PHE A 22 -28.97 12.07 1.58
C PHE A 22 -30.26 11.70 0.82
N PHE A 23 -30.28 10.59 0.09
CA PHE A 23 -31.47 10.14 -0.64
C PHE A 23 -32.61 9.73 0.30
N GLY A 24 -32.31 9.04 1.40
CA GLY A 24 -33.31 8.69 2.43
C GLY A 24 -33.94 9.93 3.08
N TRP A 25 -33.11 10.91 3.44
CA TRP A 25 -33.57 12.19 3.98
C TRP A 25 -34.41 12.98 2.97
N LEU A 26 -33.99 13.03 1.70
CA LEU A 26 -34.72 13.71 0.63
C LEU A 26 -36.13 13.10 0.43
N MET A 27 -36.24 11.77 0.45
CA MET A 27 -37.52 11.05 0.39
C MET A 27 -38.42 11.35 1.60
N ILE A 28 -37.88 11.30 2.81
CA ILE A 28 -38.64 11.61 4.05
C ILE A 28 -39.15 13.06 4.00
N MET A 29 -38.30 14.02 3.60
CA MET A 29 -38.71 15.42 3.51
C MET A 29 -39.76 15.67 2.42
N LEU A 30 -39.73 14.94 1.31
CA LEU A 30 -40.78 15.00 0.28
C LEU A 30 -42.12 14.43 0.76
N ILE A 31 -42.09 13.41 1.61
CA ILE A 31 -43.31 12.80 2.20
C ILE A 31 -43.93 13.72 3.25
N PHE A 32 -43.12 14.30 4.15
CA PHE A 32 -43.63 15.08 5.28
C PHE A 32 -43.84 16.58 4.97
N ASN A 33 -43.21 17.14 3.93
CA ASN A 33 -43.46 18.52 3.50
C ASN A 33 -44.35 18.57 2.25
N ARG A 34 -45.69 18.53 2.46
CA ARG A 34 -46.66 19.10 1.50
C ARG A 34 -46.31 20.58 1.20
N PRO A 35 -46.68 21.12 0.02
CA PRO A 35 -45.99 22.24 -0.61
C PRO A 35 -45.99 23.49 0.29
N LEU A 36 -44.84 23.78 0.89
CA LEU A 36 -44.59 25.04 1.58
C LEU A 36 -44.63 26.17 0.54
N THR A 37 -45.62 27.06 0.66
CA THR A 37 -46.04 28.07 -0.33
C THR A 37 -45.16 29.33 -0.40
N LYS A 38 -44.02 29.42 0.31
CA LYS A 38 -43.13 30.61 0.29
C LYS A 38 -41.65 30.25 0.09
N GLY A 39 -41.00 30.89 -0.89
CA GLY A 39 -39.66 30.56 -1.39
C GLY A 39 -38.51 30.65 -0.38
N THR A 40 -38.53 31.60 0.56
CA THR A 40 -37.49 31.74 1.60
C THR A 40 -37.50 30.60 2.62
N LYS A 41 -38.67 30.03 2.92
CA LYS A 41 -38.78 28.85 3.80
C LYS A 41 -38.21 27.60 3.12
N ARG A 42 -38.37 27.46 1.79
CA ARG A 42 -37.78 26.32 1.05
C ARG A 42 -36.26 26.31 1.16
N PHE A 43 -35.59 27.48 1.12
CA PHE A 43 -34.13 27.56 1.21
C PHE A 43 -33.58 27.11 2.58
N PHE A 44 -34.21 27.48 3.70
CA PHE A 44 -33.73 27.05 5.01
C PHE A 44 -34.03 25.58 5.33
N TYR A 45 -35.12 25.01 4.79
CA TYR A 45 -35.47 23.60 5.04
C TYR A 45 -34.82 22.61 4.07
N PHE A 46 -34.66 22.99 2.80
CA PHE A 46 -34.07 22.15 1.77
C PHE A 46 -32.65 22.62 1.41
N GLY A 47 -32.45 23.92 1.21
CA GLY A 47 -31.18 24.49 0.76
C GLY A 47 -30.04 24.32 1.77
N VAL A 48 -30.25 24.60 3.07
CA VAL A 48 -29.18 24.51 4.08
C VAL A 48 -28.70 23.07 4.32
N PRO A 49 -29.57 22.05 4.45
CA PRO A 49 -29.09 20.67 4.57
C PRO A 49 -28.49 20.12 3.27
N ILE A 50 -29.04 20.47 2.10
CA ILE A 50 -28.43 20.12 0.80
C ILE A 50 -27.05 20.78 0.66
N PHE A 51 -26.93 22.03 1.09
CA PHE A 51 -25.66 22.74 1.11
C PHE A 51 -24.70 22.10 2.10
N ALA A 52 -25.12 21.77 3.33
CA ALA A 52 -24.28 21.13 4.35
C ALA A 52 -23.86 19.70 3.97
N LEU A 53 -24.77 18.88 3.45
CA LEU A 53 -24.48 17.53 2.93
C LEU A 53 -23.59 17.61 1.68
N GLY A 54 -23.85 18.54 0.76
CA GLY A 54 -22.98 18.80 -0.39
C GLY A 54 -21.59 19.31 0.01
N PHE A 55 -21.49 20.13 1.06
CA PHE A 55 -20.21 20.63 1.59
C PHE A 55 -19.42 19.53 2.28
N LEU A 56 -20.11 18.63 3.02
CA LEU A 56 -19.54 17.43 3.63
C LEU A 56 -18.97 16.45 2.58
N VAL A 57 -19.47 16.50 1.34
CA VAL A 57 -18.95 15.70 0.20
C VAL A 57 -17.74 16.35 -0.47
N ILE A 58 -17.63 17.68 -0.49
CA ILE A 58 -16.74 18.38 -1.44
C ILE A 58 -15.50 19.02 -0.81
N ILE A 59 -15.50 19.35 0.50
CA ILE A 59 -14.48 20.26 1.06
C ILE A 59 -13.67 19.62 2.21
N PRO A 60 -12.34 19.87 2.29
CA PRO A 60 -11.49 19.34 3.37
C PRO A 60 -12.07 19.70 4.73
N LEU A 61 -11.99 18.76 5.68
CA LEU A 61 -12.59 18.77 7.03
C LEU A 61 -12.58 20.13 7.77
N GLY A 62 -11.62 21.02 7.51
CA GLY A 62 -11.49 22.33 8.17
C GLY A 62 -12.64 23.31 7.93
N VAL A 63 -13.15 23.47 6.71
CA VAL A 63 -14.25 24.43 6.44
C VAL A 63 -15.62 23.81 6.78
N GLY A 64 -15.75 22.48 6.63
CA GLY A 64 -16.93 21.73 7.08
C GLY A 64 -17.18 21.86 8.58
N LEU A 65 -16.12 21.87 9.39
CA LEU A 65 -16.19 22.13 10.84
C LEU A 65 -16.76 23.52 11.17
N ALA A 66 -16.37 24.57 10.43
CA ALA A 66 -16.89 25.92 10.65
C ALA A 66 -18.39 26.02 10.32
N VAL A 67 -18.83 25.41 9.21
CA VAL A 67 -20.25 25.36 8.84
C VAL A 67 -21.07 24.56 9.86
N LEU A 68 -20.53 23.42 10.32
CA LEU A 68 -21.14 22.61 11.39
C LEU A 68 -21.23 23.39 12.70
N PHE A 69 -20.19 24.13 13.06
CA PHE A 69 -20.18 24.96 14.26
C PHE A 69 -21.20 26.10 14.20
N CYS A 70 -21.28 26.81 13.07
CA CYS A 70 -22.32 27.83 12.83
C CYS A 70 -23.72 27.22 12.88
N TRP A 71 -23.90 26.00 12.36
CA TRP A 71 -25.19 25.31 12.41
C TRP A 71 -25.53 24.85 13.83
N PHE A 72 -24.57 24.36 14.60
CA PHE A 72 -24.75 23.97 16.01
C PHE A 72 -25.13 25.18 16.87
N ILE A 73 -24.48 26.33 16.66
CA ILE A 73 -24.86 27.61 17.29
C ILE A 73 -26.29 28.00 16.89
N TYR A 74 -26.63 27.94 15.61
CA TYR A 74 -28.00 28.20 15.14
C TYR A 74 -29.02 27.27 15.82
N LEU A 75 -28.66 25.99 16.01
CA LEU A 75 -29.49 24.99 16.64
C LEU A 75 -29.71 25.29 18.13
N LEU A 76 -28.65 25.62 18.86
CA LEU A 76 -28.69 26.07 20.25
C LEU A 76 -29.57 27.32 20.41
N CYS A 77 -29.37 28.34 19.56
CA CYS A 77 -30.19 29.55 19.57
C CYS A 77 -31.67 29.26 19.31
N ARG A 78 -31.98 28.32 18.40
CA ARG A 78 -33.36 27.93 18.12
C ARG A 78 -33.98 27.18 19.29
N ILE A 79 -33.29 26.20 19.88
CA ILE A 79 -33.76 25.47 21.08
C ILE A 79 -34.02 26.43 22.24
N LEU A 80 -33.09 27.36 22.50
CA LEU A 80 -33.25 28.41 23.50
C LEU A 80 -34.50 29.26 23.24
N LEU A 81 -34.75 29.65 21.99
CA LEU A 81 -35.98 30.37 21.63
C LEU A 81 -37.26 29.54 21.87
N ILE A 82 -37.24 28.22 21.67
CA ILE A 82 -38.40 27.35 21.97
C ILE A 82 -38.66 27.27 23.48
N LEU A 83 -37.59 27.14 24.28
CA LEU A 83 -37.67 27.05 25.73
C LEU A 83 -38.17 28.34 26.37
N PHE A 84 -37.73 29.51 25.85
CA PHE A 84 -38.08 30.82 26.41
C PHE A 84 -39.35 31.44 25.82
N LYS A 85 -39.71 31.16 24.55
CA LYS A 85 -40.93 31.68 23.92
C LYS A 85 -41.83 30.53 23.46
N LYS A 86 -42.94 30.32 24.16
CA LYS A 86 -44.03 29.38 23.81
C LYS A 86 -44.83 29.87 22.59
N GLU A 87 -44.18 30.12 21.45
CA GLU A 87 -44.87 30.52 20.21
C GLU A 87 -45.40 29.31 19.44
N GLU A 88 -46.70 29.29 19.11
CA GLU A 88 -47.36 28.23 18.31
C GLU A 88 -46.72 27.99 16.94
N THR A 89 -46.14 29.03 16.34
CA THR A 89 -45.41 28.98 15.07
C THR A 89 -44.15 28.12 15.12
N ILE A 90 -43.52 27.99 16.29
CA ILE A 90 -42.34 27.15 16.51
C ILE A 90 -42.73 25.68 16.58
N ARG A 91 -43.88 25.37 17.19
CA ARG A 91 -44.41 24.00 17.33
C ARG A 91 -44.73 23.35 15.98
N LYS A 92 -45.23 24.12 15.00
CA LYS A 92 -45.47 23.66 13.62
C LYS A 92 -44.17 23.36 12.84
N ASN A 93 -43.06 23.98 13.23
CA ASN A 93 -41.75 23.82 12.60
C ASN A 93 -40.87 22.77 13.31
N LEU A 94 -41.36 22.17 14.40
CA LEU A 94 -40.64 21.21 15.23
C LEU A 94 -40.39 19.88 14.50
N ILE A 95 -41.36 19.42 13.69
CA ILE A 95 -41.27 18.17 12.93
C ILE A 95 -40.14 18.23 11.87
N PRO A 96 -40.14 19.19 10.92
CA PRO A 96 -39.05 19.27 9.94
C PRO A 96 -37.69 19.60 10.57
N PHE A 97 -37.69 20.29 11.72
CA PHE A 97 -36.48 20.53 12.50
C PHE A 97 -35.93 19.23 13.13
N GLY A 98 -36.78 18.42 13.75
CA GLY A 98 -36.41 17.13 14.32
C GLY A 98 -35.90 16.14 13.26
N VAL A 99 -36.53 16.12 12.08
CA VAL A 99 -36.07 15.30 10.93
C VAL A 99 -34.68 15.74 10.46
N ASN A 100 -34.42 17.04 10.37
CA ASN A 100 -33.09 17.55 9.97
C ASN A 100 -32.01 17.26 11.03
N ALA A 101 -32.34 17.42 12.32
CA ALA A 101 -31.41 17.09 13.40
C ALA A 101 -31.08 15.59 13.43
N LEU A 102 -32.08 14.73 13.22
CA LEU A 102 -31.90 13.28 13.13
C LEU A 102 -31.01 12.90 11.95
N ALA A 103 -31.28 13.44 10.76
CA ALA A 103 -30.52 13.14 9.55
C ALA A 103 -29.06 13.55 9.65
N LEU A 104 -28.77 14.72 10.23
CA LEU A 104 -27.40 15.16 10.45
C LEU A 104 -26.68 14.35 11.52
N THR A 105 -27.37 13.98 12.61
CA THR A 105 -26.79 13.10 13.64
C THR A 105 -26.45 11.73 13.06
N VAL A 106 -27.36 11.14 12.29
CA VAL A 106 -27.13 9.86 11.59
C VAL A 106 -25.97 9.99 10.59
N SER A 107 -25.91 11.08 9.83
CA SER A 107 -24.79 11.35 8.91
C SER A 107 -23.46 11.42 9.65
N PHE A 108 -23.39 12.11 10.79
CA PHE A 108 -22.18 12.24 11.58
C PHE A 108 -21.72 10.89 12.16
N ILE A 109 -22.65 10.12 12.74
CA ILE A 109 -22.36 8.77 13.24
C ILE A 109 -21.84 7.90 12.11
N LEU A 110 -22.46 7.93 10.93
CA LEU A 110 -22.01 7.15 9.78
C LEU A 110 -20.63 7.59 9.29
N ILE A 111 -20.37 8.89 9.17
CA ILE A 111 -19.04 9.40 8.82
C ILE A 111 -18.00 8.90 9.83
N PHE A 112 -18.28 9.05 11.12
CA PHE A 112 -17.36 8.64 12.17
C PHE A 112 -17.10 7.13 12.14
N VAL A 113 -18.15 6.30 12.08
CA VAL A 113 -18.03 4.83 12.09
C VAL A 113 -17.31 4.34 10.84
N THR A 114 -17.69 4.81 9.66
CA THR A 114 -17.05 4.37 8.39
C THR A 114 -15.60 4.85 8.29
N THR A 115 -15.29 6.06 8.74
CA THR A 115 -13.92 6.57 8.79
C THR A 115 -13.07 5.79 9.78
N THR A 116 -13.62 5.47 10.96
CA THR A 116 -12.93 4.66 11.98
C THR A 116 -12.69 3.24 11.46
N GLN A 117 -13.67 2.63 10.78
CA GLN A 117 -13.51 1.31 10.19
C GLN A 117 -12.48 1.31 9.05
N ALA A 118 -12.50 2.31 8.16
CA ALA A 118 -11.53 2.42 7.08
C ALA A 118 -10.09 2.64 7.59
N ASN A 119 -9.95 3.35 8.71
CA ASN A 119 -8.68 3.55 9.40
C ASN A 119 -8.35 2.45 10.42
N SER A 120 -9.14 1.38 10.54
CA SER A 120 -8.76 0.22 11.35
C SER A 120 -7.71 -0.64 10.64
N THR A 121 -6.97 -1.50 11.34
CA THR A 121 -5.98 -2.40 10.70
C THR A 121 -6.64 -3.27 9.61
N PRO A 122 -7.79 -3.93 9.86
CA PRO A 122 -8.50 -4.67 8.81
C PRO A 122 -8.96 -3.77 7.65
N GLY A 123 -9.38 -2.54 7.93
CA GLY A 123 -9.80 -1.57 6.91
C GLY A 123 -8.65 -1.14 6.00
N LEU A 124 -7.48 -0.88 6.57
CA LEU A 124 -6.27 -0.54 5.84
C LEU A 124 -5.78 -1.71 4.98
N ILE A 125 -5.75 -2.93 5.53
CA ILE A 125 -5.36 -4.13 4.78
C ILE A 125 -6.33 -4.39 3.61
N ARG A 126 -7.65 -4.28 3.85
CA ARG A 126 -8.65 -4.39 2.77
C ARG A 126 -8.43 -3.33 1.69
N SER A 127 -8.17 -2.09 2.08
CA SER A 127 -7.90 -0.97 1.17
C SER A 127 -6.64 -1.22 0.35
N MET A 128 -5.59 -1.75 0.98
CA MET A 128 -4.34 -2.10 0.30
C MET A 128 -4.57 -3.12 -0.81
N GLY A 129 -5.50 -4.07 -0.65
CA GLY A 129 -5.88 -5.03 -1.69
C GLY A 129 -6.79 -4.46 -2.79
N SER A 130 -7.61 -3.48 -2.49
CA SER A 130 -8.59 -2.92 -3.44
C SER A 130 -8.04 -1.76 -4.27
N VAL A 131 -7.02 -1.05 -3.80
CA VAL A 131 -6.44 0.09 -4.53
C VAL A 131 -5.70 -0.38 -5.78
N SER A 132 -6.12 0.17 -6.92
CA SER A 132 -5.47 -0.05 -8.20
C SER A 132 -3.98 0.37 -8.17
N PRO A 133 -3.08 -0.42 -8.78
CA PRO A 133 -1.65 -0.10 -8.85
C PRO A 133 -1.35 1.21 -9.60
N PHE A 134 -2.30 1.73 -10.38
CA PHE A 134 -2.15 3.01 -11.09
C PHE A 134 -2.26 4.24 -10.18
N TYR A 135 -2.49 4.06 -8.86
CA TYR A 135 -2.53 5.12 -7.86
C TYR A 135 -1.46 4.90 -6.76
N PRO A 136 -0.16 4.94 -7.12
CA PRO A 136 0.93 4.55 -6.23
C PRO A 136 0.98 5.39 -4.94
N GLY A 137 0.67 6.69 -5.00
CA GLY A 137 0.63 7.55 -3.81
C GLY A 137 -0.44 7.13 -2.79
N THR A 138 -1.60 6.60 -3.26
CA THR A 138 -2.66 6.11 -2.36
C THR A 138 -2.26 4.77 -1.75
N VAL A 139 -1.69 3.86 -2.55
CA VAL A 139 -1.17 2.57 -2.05
C VAL A 139 -0.12 2.83 -0.97
N HIS A 140 0.84 3.71 -1.24
CA HIS A 140 1.89 4.04 -0.28
C HIS A 140 1.32 4.64 1.00
N SER A 141 0.41 5.61 0.90
CA SER A 141 -0.23 6.18 2.10
C SER A 141 -0.92 5.12 2.98
N VAL A 142 -1.53 4.09 2.39
CA VAL A 142 -2.10 2.97 3.15
C VAL A 142 -1.00 2.13 3.80
N MET A 143 0.04 1.77 3.06
CA MET A 143 1.17 0.99 3.57
C MET A 143 1.93 1.71 4.69
N SER A 144 2.27 2.99 4.53
CA SER A 144 2.96 3.77 5.57
C SER A 144 2.17 3.78 6.87
N ARG A 145 0.83 3.87 6.80
CA ARG A 145 -0.05 3.80 7.98
C ARG A 145 -0.08 2.41 8.62
N LEU A 146 0.13 1.35 7.87
CA LEU A 146 0.29 -0.01 8.40
C LEU A 146 1.68 -0.18 9.04
N ILE A 147 2.74 0.25 8.35
CA ILE A 147 4.13 0.18 8.83
C ILE A 147 4.29 0.98 10.14
N GLN A 148 3.71 2.18 10.22
CA GLN A 148 3.76 3.03 11.43
C GLN A 148 3.12 2.40 12.66
N ARG A 149 2.22 1.42 12.50
CA ARG A 149 1.65 0.66 13.62
C ARG A 149 2.62 -0.38 14.18
N GLY A 150 3.63 -0.76 13.40
CA GLY A 150 4.69 -1.65 13.85
C GLY A 150 4.23 -3.10 14.05
N PRO A 151 4.77 -3.82 15.06
CA PRO A 151 4.56 -5.26 15.21
C PRO A 151 3.09 -5.72 15.36
N GLU A 152 2.19 -4.85 15.84
CA GLU A 152 0.77 -5.21 16.08
C GLU A 152 0.01 -5.60 14.81
N VAL A 153 0.49 -5.18 13.63
CA VAL A 153 -0.17 -5.51 12.35
C VAL A 153 0.40 -6.75 11.68
N VAL A 154 1.46 -7.36 12.21
CA VAL A 154 2.15 -8.50 11.58
C VAL A 154 1.22 -9.71 11.48
N GLU A 155 0.53 -10.07 12.55
CA GLU A 155 -0.42 -11.20 12.56
C GLU A 155 -1.59 -10.97 11.58
N PRO A 156 -2.30 -9.82 11.59
CA PRO A 156 -3.31 -9.52 10.57
C PRO A 156 -2.80 -9.54 9.12
N LEU A 157 -1.56 -9.10 8.89
CA LEU A 157 -0.91 -9.15 7.58
C LEU A 157 -0.61 -10.59 7.17
N SER A 158 -0.08 -11.41 8.08
CA SER A 158 0.20 -12.84 7.87
C SER A 158 -1.09 -13.59 7.50
N GLU A 159 -2.15 -13.46 8.30
CA GLU A 159 -3.43 -14.13 8.00
C GLU A 159 -3.99 -13.73 6.63
N THR A 160 -3.79 -12.48 6.22
CA THR A 160 -4.26 -11.99 4.93
C THR A 160 -3.40 -12.53 3.80
N LEU A 161 -2.10 -12.69 4.03
CA LEU A 161 -1.17 -13.30 3.08
C LEU A 161 -1.54 -14.76 2.85
N ASP A 162 -1.71 -15.55 3.92
CA ASP A 162 -2.10 -16.97 3.84
C ASP A 162 -3.40 -17.14 3.02
N LYS A 163 -4.44 -16.38 3.36
CA LYS A 163 -5.72 -16.35 2.61
C LYS A 163 -5.59 -15.91 1.15
N THR A 164 -4.51 -15.21 0.80
CA THR A 164 -4.23 -14.76 -0.57
C THR A 164 -3.48 -15.83 -1.35
N LEU A 165 -2.57 -16.54 -0.69
CA LEU A 165 -1.77 -17.62 -1.27
C LEU A 165 -2.58 -18.92 -1.47
N ASP A 166 -3.59 -19.18 -0.62
CA ASP A 166 -4.55 -20.29 -0.75
C ASP A 166 -5.46 -20.24 -2.01
N ARG A 167 -5.29 -19.24 -2.89
CA ARG A 167 -6.18 -19.02 -4.03
C ARG A 167 -5.59 -19.60 -5.32
N ASP A 168 -6.46 -20.15 -6.17
CA ASP A 168 -6.10 -20.62 -7.51
C ASP A 168 -5.41 -19.57 -8.39
N TYR A 169 -5.74 -18.29 -8.15
CA TYR A 169 -5.12 -17.16 -8.84
C TYR A 169 -4.59 -16.14 -7.83
N ILE A 170 -3.28 -15.96 -7.83
CA ILE A 170 -2.58 -15.00 -6.98
C ILE A 170 -2.32 -13.74 -7.79
N SER A 171 -3.01 -12.66 -7.44
CA SER A 171 -2.68 -11.32 -7.96
C SER A 171 -1.33 -10.91 -7.40
N PRO A 172 -0.35 -10.50 -8.23
CA PRO A 172 0.99 -10.24 -7.73
C PRO A 172 1.07 -9.02 -6.81
N PHE A 173 0.08 -8.13 -6.84
CA PHE A 173 0.12 -6.87 -6.10
C PHE A 173 -0.04 -7.03 -4.59
N LEU A 174 -1.00 -7.83 -4.14
CA LEU A 174 -1.32 -7.91 -2.71
C LEU A 174 -0.23 -8.63 -1.89
N PRO A 175 0.28 -9.81 -2.29
CA PRO A 175 1.38 -10.47 -1.59
C PRO A 175 2.63 -9.59 -1.53
N THR A 176 3.00 -8.94 -2.63
CA THR A 176 4.16 -8.02 -2.65
C THR A 176 3.96 -6.82 -1.73
N ARG A 177 2.75 -6.24 -1.67
CA ARG A 177 2.44 -5.13 -0.74
C ARG A 177 2.51 -5.55 0.72
N ILE A 178 1.98 -6.73 1.04
CA ILE A 178 2.06 -7.30 2.40
C ILE A 178 3.52 -7.56 2.76
N ALA A 179 4.27 -8.22 1.88
CA ALA A 179 5.68 -8.51 2.09
C ALA A 179 6.51 -7.23 2.28
N TYR A 180 6.20 -6.17 1.53
CA TYR A 180 6.84 -4.86 1.70
C TYR A 180 6.53 -4.27 3.09
N CYS A 181 5.27 -4.34 3.54
CA CYS A 181 4.93 -3.87 4.88
C CYS A 181 5.69 -4.66 5.95
N LEU A 182 5.78 -5.99 5.80
CA LEU A 182 6.49 -6.87 6.73
C LEU A 182 8.00 -6.57 6.76
N SER A 183 8.64 -6.38 5.60
CA SER A 183 10.06 -6.05 5.53
C SER A 183 10.38 -4.72 6.19
N GLU A 184 9.53 -3.70 6.00
CA GLU A 184 9.72 -2.37 6.59
C GLU A 184 9.37 -2.32 8.09
N ILE A 185 8.48 -3.19 8.57
CA ILE A 185 8.22 -3.33 10.02
C ILE A 185 9.46 -3.90 10.72
N GLY A 186 10.22 -4.78 10.07
CA GLY A 186 11.54 -5.23 10.52
C GLY A 186 11.54 -5.97 11.88
N SER A 187 10.40 -6.50 12.32
CA SER A 187 10.32 -7.27 13.57
C SER A 187 10.72 -8.74 13.35
N PRO A 188 11.22 -9.46 14.37
CA PRO A 188 11.53 -10.89 14.24
C PRO A 188 10.35 -11.74 13.77
N GLN A 189 9.13 -11.36 14.18
CA GLN A 189 7.91 -12.02 13.73
C GLN A 189 7.64 -11.75 12.24
N ALA A 190 7.86 -10.51 11.77
CA ALA A 190 7.68 -10.18 10.36
C ALA A 190 8.70 -10.89 9.46
N GLU A 191 9.96 -10.99 9.90
CA GLU A 191 10.99 -11.78 9.23
C GLU A 191 10.61 -13.26 9.18
N ALA A 192 10.08 -13.82 10.27
CA ALA A 192 9.66 -15.23 10.32
C ALA A 192 8.53 -15.54 9.31
N VAL A 193 7.56 -14.64 9.16
CA VAL A 193 6.49 -14.78 8.15
C VAL A 193 7.08 -14.76 6.74
N LEU A 194 7.97 -13.81 6.43
CA LEU A 194 8.63 -13.75 5.11
C LEU A 194 9.47 -15.00 4.84
N LYS A 195 10.22 -15.47 5.85
CA LYS A 195 11.00 -16.70 5.78
C LYS A 195 10.10 -17.90 5.44
N GLN A 196 8.97 -18.04 6.13
CA GLN A 196 8.03 -19.14 5.90
C GLN A 196 7.51 -19.12 4.46
N VAL A 197 7.07 -17.96 3.98
CA VAL A 197 6.57 -17.80 2.60
C VAL A 197 7.64 -18.22 1.58
N VAL A 198 8.88 -17.75 1.73
CA VAL A 198 9.98 -18.11 0.81
C VAL A 198 10.31 -19.61 0.89
N ALA A 199 10.27 -20.21 2.08
CA ALA A 199 10.63 -21.60 2.29
C ALA A 199 9.54 -22.59 1.88
N GLU A 200 8.27 -22.26 2.05
CA GLU A 200 7.15 -23.20 1.95
C GLU A 200 6.22 -22.90 0.77
N GLU A 201 6.00 -21.63 0.43
CA GLU A 201 4.98 -21.22 -0.56
C GLU A 201 5.57 -20.91 -1.94
N ILE A 202 6.85 -20.54 -2.00
CA ILE A 202 7.53 -20.22 -3.27
C ILE A 202 8.19 -21.47 -3.84
N ASP A 203 7.66 -21.98 -4.96
CA ASP A 203 8.18 -23.17 -5.63
C ASP A 203 8.99 -22.88 -6.91
N LEU A 204 8.81 -21.69 -7.50
CA LEU A 204 9.41 -21.26 -8.76
C LEU A 204 9.25 -22.29 -9.91
N SER A 205 8.09 -22.96 -9.98
CA SER A 205 7.79 -24.02 -10.96
C SER A 205 6.88 -23.58 -12.12
N ASP A 206 6.13 -22.47 -11.96
CA ASP A 206 5.25 -21.91 -13.00
C ASP A 206 5.51 -20.41 -13.23
N ASP A 207 5.56 -20.01 -14.50
CA ASP A 207 5.75 -18.62 -14.95
C ASP A 207 4.65 -17.65 -14.49
N LYS A 208 3.49 -18.17 -14.03
CA LYS A 208 2.35 -17.33 -13.61
C LYS A 208 2.60 -16.55 -12.32
N ASN A 209 3.33 -17.13 -11.37
CA ASN A 209 3.51 -16.59 -10.02
C ASN A 209 4.81 -15.80 -9.84
N THR A 210 5.72 -15.94 -10.80
CA THR A 210 7.08 -15.44 -10.79
C THR A 210 7.25 -13.97 -10.40
N LYS A 211 6.25 -13.11 -10.67
CA LYS A 211 6.33 -11.67 -10.32
C LYS A 211 6.31 -11.41 -8.82
N TRP A 212 5.38 -12.03 -8.09
CA TRP A 212 5.28 -11.76 -6.66
C TRP A 212 6.35 -12.53 -5.90
N GLU A 213 6.67 -13.75 -6.34
CA GLU A 213 7.74 -14.57 -5.78
C GLU A 213 9.09 -13.85 -5.85
N ALA A 214 9.45 -13.32 -7.03
CA ALA A 214 10.67 -12.54 -7.19
C ALA A 214 10.73 -11.33 -6.26
N ALA A 215 9.61 -10.63 -6.10
CA ALA A 215 9.53 -9.47 -5.21
C ALA A 215 9.66 -9.89 -3.73
N VAL A 216 8.99 -10.96 -3.30
CA VAL A 216 9.06 -11.48 -1.92
C VAL A 216 10.47 -11.98 -1.59
N CYS A 217 11.13 -12.71 -2.50
CA CYS A 217 12.52 -13.13 -2.32
C CYS A 217 13.47 -11.94 -2.12
N CYS A 218 13.33 -10.89 -2.93
CA CYS A 218 14.14 -9.68 -2.77
C CYS A 218 13.86 -8.96 -1.44
N LEU A 219 12.59 -8.82 -1.04
CA LEU A 219 12.19 -8.18 0.22
C LEU A 219 12.68 -8.95 1.45
N TYR A 220 12.63 -10.28 1.39
CA TYR A 220 13.18 -11.14 2.44
C TYR A 220 14.70 -11.01 2.55
N ALA A 221 15.41 -11.02 1.42
CA ALA A 221 16.86 -10.80 1.40
C ALA A 221 17.23 -9.44 2.01
N ASP A 222 16.47 -8.38 1.70
CA ASP A 222 16.73 -7.04 2.17
C ASP A 222 16.57 -6.91 3.70
N CYS A 223 15.53 -7.51 4.28
CA CYS A 223 15.25 -7.38 5.70
C CYS A 223 16.06 -8.35 6.57
N ALA A 224 16.31 -9.57 6.10
CA ALA A 224 17.04 -10.59 6.87
C ALA A 224 18.56 -10.54 6.66
N GLY A 225 19.03 -9.92 5.56
CA GLY A 225 20.45 -9.82 5.23
C GLY A 225 21.09 -11.21 5.14
N PRO A 226 22.26 -11.44 5.77
CA PRO A 226 22.94 -12.74 5.75
C PRO A 226 22.10 -13.90 6.30
N ARG A 227 21.10 -13.65 7.15
CA ARG A 227 20.22 -14.70 7.69
C ARG A 227 19.32 -15.33 6.61
N ALA A 228 19.09 -14.66 5.48
CA ALA A 228 18.31 -15.19 4.38
C ALA A 228 19.05 -16.25 3.56
N VAL A 229 20.39 -16.28 3.60
CA VAL A 229 21.24 -17.07 2.71
C VAL A 229 20.86 -18.56 2.69
N PRO A 230 20.70 -19.27 3.82
CA PRO A 230 20.40 -20.70 3.79
C PRO A 230 19.07 -21.03 3.11
N VAL A 231 18.07 -20.16 3.29
CA VAL A 231 16.73 -20.34 2.73
C VAL A 231 16.75 -20.07 1.22
N LEU A 232 17.44 -19.02 0.79
CA LEU A 232 17.57 -18.67 -0.62
C LEU A 232 18.45 -19.67 -1.39
N GLN A 233 19.47 -20.25 -0.76
CA GLN A 233 20.26 -21.35 -1.34
C GLN A 233 19.42 -22.61 -1.50
N THR A 234 18.63 -22.99 -0.49
CA THR A 234 17.71 -24.12 -0.59
C THR A 234 16.68 -23.89 -1.70
N LEU A 235 16.17 -22.65 -1.83
CA LEU A 235 15.27 -22.28 -2.92
C LEU A 235 15.97 -22.43 -4.29
N LEU A 236 17.20 -21.93 -4.43
CA LEU A 236 17.99 -22.05 -5.66
C LEU A 236 18.14 -23.51 -6.11
N GLU A 237 18.48 -24.41 -5.19
CA GLU A 237 18.70 -25.84 -5.47
C GLU A 237 17.43 -26.56 -5.98
N ARG A 238 16.25 -26.16 -5.50
CA ARG A 238 14.97 -26.76 -5.90
C ARG A 238 14.27 -26.04 -7.06
N SER A 239 14.79 -24.88 -7.49
CA SER A 239 14.17 -24.05 -8.53
C SER A 239 14.41 -24.61 -9.93
N ASP A 240 13.43 -24.42 -10.82
CA ASP A 240 13.63 -24.68 -12.24
C ASP A 240 14.74 -23.79 -12.82
N GLU A 241 15.57 -24.32 -13.74
CA GLU A 241 16.70 -23.62 -14.37
C GLU A 241 16.30 -22.25 -14.97
N LYS A 242 15.05 -22.13 -15.45
CA LYS A 242 14.51 -20.90 -16.01
C LYS A 242 14.25 -19.81 -14.96
N GLN A 243 14.06 -20.19 -13.70
CA GLN A 243 13.66 -19.32 -12.60
C GLN A 243 14.75 -19.12 -11.55
N GLN A 244 15.89 -19.83 -11.66
CA GLN A 244 17.04 -19.71 -10.77
C GLN A 244 17.61 -18.27 -10.64
N PHE A 245 17.39 -17.40 -11.63
CA PHE A 245 17.77 -15.99 -11.52
C PHE A 245 17.11 -15.27 -10.35
N ILE A 246 15.94 -15.72 -9.89
CA ILE A 246 15.24 -15.10 -8.76
C ILE A 246 16.03 -15.26 -7.46
N PRO A 247 16.34 -16.48 -6.99
CA PRO A 247 17.15 -16.65 -5.80
C PRO A 247 18.57 -16.11 -6.00
N LEU A 248 19.17 -16.19 -7.20
CA LEU A 248 20.49 -15.59 -7.47
C LEU A 248 20.49 -14.06 -7.26
N CYS A 249 19.54 -13.35 -7.85
CA CYS A 249 19.42 -11.90 -7.68
C CYS A 249 19.07 -11.52 -6.23
N ALA A 250 18.33 -12.35 -5.50
CA ALA A 250 18.05 -12.12 -4.08
C ALA A 250 19.29 -12.34 -3.21
N LEU A 251 20.10 -13.37 -3.50
CA LEU A 251 21.33 -13.69 -2.75
C LEU A 251 22.32 -12.52 -2.73
N VAL A 252 22.52 -11.82 -3.84
CA VAL A 252 23.41 -10.63 -3.91
C VAL A 252 22.97 -9.53 -2.94
N ARG A 253 21.67 -9.41 -2.68
CA ARG A 253 21.10 -8.35 -1.81
C ARG A 253 21.27 -8.63 -0.32
N THR A 254 21.60 -9.87 0.05
CA THR A 254 21.84 -10.25 1.45
C THR A 254 23.06 -9.56 2.04
N GLY A 255 24.00 -9.12 1.18
CA GLY A 255 25.28 -8.54 1.59
C GLY A 255 26.25 -9.55 2.21
N ASP A 256 25.97 -10.85 2.09
CA ASP A 256 26.85 -11.91 2.54
C ASP A 256 27.88 -12.28 1.46
N LEU A 257 29.16 -12.36 1.84
CA LEU A 257 30.24 -12.66 0.91
C LEU A 257 30.12 -14.07 0.29
N SER A 258 29.66 -15.06 1.07
CA SER A 258 29.47 -16.42 0.58
C SER A 258 28.34 -16.48 -0.46
N ALA A 259 27.25 -15.75 -0.22
CA ALA A 259 26.17 -15.59 -1.17
C ALA A 259 26.63 -14.91 -2.47
N ILE A 260 27.43 -13.84 -2.38
CA ILE A 260 27.97 -13.15 -3.56
C ILE A 260 28.89 -14.07 -4.36
N ASN A 261 29.80 -14.79 -3.71
CA ASN A 261 30.68 -15.76 -4.39
C ASN A 261 29.87 -16.85 -5.10
N SER A 262 28.83 -17.37 -4.43
CA SER A 262 27.94 -18.38 -5.03
C SER A 262 27.23 -17.87 -6.29
N VAL A 263 26.92 -16.57 -6.35
CA VAL A 263 26.31 -15.94 -7.53
C VAL A 263 27.36 -15.65 -8.61
N LEU A 264 28.57 -15.24 -8.23
CA LEU A 264 29.69 -15.03 -9.14
C LEU A 264 30.03 -16.33 -9.91
N ASP A 265 29.97 -17.48 -9.24
CA ASP A 265 30.17 -18.79 -9.86
C ASP A 265 29.04 -19.17 -10.86
N GLN A 266 27.90 -18.47 -10.83
CA GLN A 266 26.71 -18.70 -11.68
C GLN A 266 26.41 -17.52 -12.62
N VAL A 267 27.38 -16.63 -12.84
CA VAL A 267 27.24 -15.50 -13.77
C VAL A 267 26.89 -15.96 -15.19
N ASP A 268 27.49 -17.05 -15.65
CA ASP A 268 27.23 -17.59 -16.99
C ASP A 268 25.76 -18.01 -17.15
N ASP A 269 25.13 -18.54 -16.10
CA ASP A 269 23.72 -18.92 -16.11
C ASP A 269 22.82 -17.68 -16.19
N LEU A 270 23.12 -16.63 -15.43
CA LEU A 270 22.43 -15.33 -15.53
C LEU A 270 22.56 -14.73 -16.95
N GLN A 271 23.76 -14.78 -17.54
CA GLN A 271 23.98 -14.30 -18.91
C GLN A 271 23.26 -15.17 -19.96
N LYS A 272 23.23 -16.49 -19.76
CA LYS A 272 22.48 -17.43 -20.61
C LYS A 272 20.99 -17.13 -20.59
N GLN A 273 20.43 -16.80 -19.42
CA GLN A 273 19.04 -16.40 -19.29
C GLN A 273 18.72 -15.10 -20.06
N LEU A 274 19.63 -14.13 -20.11
CA LEU A 274 19.44 -12.92 -20.93
C LEU A 274 19.34 -13.20 -22.44
N LYS A 275 19.92 -14.30 -22.90
CA LYS A 275 19.91 -14.73 -24.31
C LYS A 275 18.66 -15.54 -24.67
N GLN A 276 17.83 -15.92 -23.71
CA GLN A 276 16.62 -16.69 -23.99
C GLN A 276 15.56 -15.82 -24.70
N PRO A 277 14.90 -16.33 -25.77
CA PRO A 277 14.04 -15.53 -26.64
C PRO A 277 12.75 -14.98 -25.99
N PHE A 278 12.46 -15.32 -24.73
CA PHE A 278 11.23 -14.92 -24.05
C PHE A 278 11.46 -14.37 -22.63
N THR A 279 12.69 -14.00 -22.27
CA THR A 279 12.96 -13.40 -20.97
C THR A 279 12.18 -12.10 -20.82
N ASN A 280 11.28 -12.07 -19.85
CA ASN A 280 10.43 -10.91 -19.59
C ASN A 280 11.31 -9.66 -19.40
N ARG A 281 10.92 -8.52 -19.98
CA ARG A 281 11.67 -7.26 -19.87
C ARG A 281 11.97 -6.86 -18.42
N GLY A 282 11.07 -7.16 -17.48
CA GLY A 282 11.29 -6.93 -16.05
C GLY A 282 12.39 -7.82 -15.47
N TYR A 283 12.38 -9.11 -15.82
CA TYR A 283 13.41 -10.07 -15.37
C TYR A 283 14.77 -9.81 -16.00
N ALA A 284 14.80 -9.48 -17.30
CA ALA A 284 16.04 -9.07 -17.96
C ALA A 284 16.63 -7.81 -17.32
N ALA A 285 15.78 -6.86 -16.89
CA ALA A 285 16.25 -5.68 -16.16
C ALA A 285 16.81 -6.04 -14.78
N MET A 286 16.22 -7.02 -14.07
CA MET A 286 16.75 -7.51 -12.79
C MET A 286 18.13 -8.15 -12.99
N ILE A 287 18.24 -9.07 -13.94
CA ILE A 287 19.49 -9.79 -14.19
C ILE A 287 20.59 -8.81 -14.61
N ARG A 288 20.31 -7.90 -15.55
CA ARG A 288 21.30 -6.90 -15.99
C ARG A 288 21.76 -5.98 -14.87
N LEU A 289 20.83 -5.57 -14.00
CA LEU A 289 21.16 -4.75 -12.84
C LEU A 289 22.07 -5.52 -11.87
N THR A 290 21.72 -6.77 -11.55
CA THR A 290 22.55 -7.61 -10.67
C THR A 290 23.94 -7.81 -11.27
N LEU A 291 24.03 -8.12 -12.56
CA LEU A 291 25.32 -8.29 -13.25
C LEU A 291 26.13 -6.99 -13.29
N GLN A 292 25.50 -5.84 -13.59
CA GLN A 292 26.16 -4.54 -13.56
C GLN A 292 26.68 -4.22 -12.15
N ALA A 293 25.88 -4.46 -11.13
CA ALA A 293 26.27 -4.16 -9.76
C ALA A 293 27.41 -5.08 -9.27
N LEU A 294 27.39 -6.35 -9.67
CA LEU A 294 28.51 -7.27 -9.46
C LEU A 294 29.78 -6.78 -10.17
N ALA A 295 29.68 -6.36 -11.44
CA ALA A 295 30.81 -5.88 -12.25
C ALA A 295 31.46 -4.61 -11.70
N GLU A 296 30.61 -3.67 -11.23
CA GLU A 296 31.04 -2.36 -10.76
C GLU A 296 31.37 -2.35 -9.25
N GLY A 297 31.22 -3.49 -8.56
CA GLY A 297 31.48 -3.62 -7.13
C GLY A 297 30.60 -2.70 -6.27
N GLN A 298 29.36 -2.51 -6.68
CA GLN A 298 28.45 -1.62 -5.96
C GLN A 298 27.99 -2.24 -4.66
N SER A 299 27.75 -1.44 -3.61
CA SER A 299 27.32 -2.02 -2.34
C SER A 299 25.95 -2.71 -2.45
N PRO A 300 25.63 -3.70 -1.61
CA PRO A 300 24.29 -4.29 -1.55
C PRO A 300 23.20 -3.22 -1.30
N GLU A 301 23.53 -2.15 -0.58
CA GLU A 301 22.63 -1.01 -0.33
C GLU A 301 22.31 -0.23 -1.62
N ASP A 302 23.25 -0.13 -2.56
CA ASP A 302 23.02 0.49 -3.88
C ASP A 302 22.06 -0.37 -4.73
N LEU A 303 22.20 -1.70 -4.68
CA LEU A 303 21.20 -2.60 -5.26
C LEU A 303 19.84 -2.42 -4.60
N LYS A 304 19.79 -2.30 -3.27
CA LYS A 304 18.55 -2.07 -2.52
C LYS A 304 17.87 -0.78 -2.93
N ALA A 305 18.64 0.28 -3.16
CA ALA A 305 18.15 1.60 -3.54
C ALA A 305 17.77 1.72 -5.03
N SER A 306 18.12 0.75 -5.89
CA SER A 306 17.94 0.86 -7.34
C SER A 306 16.47 1.03 -7.78
N PRO A 307 16.17 1.99 -8.68
CA PRO A 307 14.83 2.25 -9.22
C PRO A 307 14.31 1.15 -10.15
N ILE A 308 15.17 0.24 -10.59
CA ILE A 308 14.74 -0.95 -11.36
C ILE A 308 13.98 -1.91 -10.43
N TYR A 309 14.45 -2.11 -9.19
CA TYR A 309 13.71 -2.87 -8.19
C TYR A 309 12.43 -2.15 -7.76
N HIS A 310 12.34 -0.82 -7.81
CA HIS A 310 11.08 -0.10 -7.59
C HIS A 310 9.97 -0.52 -8.59
N ARG A 311 10.31 -0.71 -9.87
CA ARG A 311 9.35 -1.22 -10.88
C ARG A 311 8.96 -2.67 -10.60
N MET A 312 9.87 -3.46 -10.04
CA MET A 312 9.64 -4.86 -9.67
C MET A 312 8.81 -5.03 -8.41
N LEU A 313 9.04 -4.18 -7.41
CA LEU A 313 8.17 -3.98 -6.25
C LEU A 313 6.87 -3.28 -6.67
N LEU A 314 6.44 -3.36 -7.92
CA LEU A 314 5.13 -2.92 -8.41
C LEU A 314 4.78 -1.46 -8.08
N GLY A 315 5.79 -0.57 -8.05
CA GLY A 315 5.60 0.86 -7.84
C GLY A 315 5.48 1.31 -6.38
N LEU A 316 5.95 0.50 -5.42
CA LEU A 316 5.69 0.70 -3.98
C LEU A 316 6.61 1.72 -3.25
N ARG A 317 7.68 2.24 -3.90
CA ARG A 317 8.56 3.30 -3.34
C ARG A 317 8.31 4.71 -3.93
N PRO A 318 7.78 5.69 -3.19
CA PRO A 318 7.43 7.01 -3.73
C PRO A 318 8.64 7.86 -4.12
N ASP A 319 9.77 7.71 -3.42
CA ASP A 319 10.93 8.59 -3.54
C ASP A 319 11.94 8.11 -4.58
N HIS A 320 11.45 7.76 -5.77
CA HIS A 320 12.26 7.43 -6.95
C HIS A 320 13.07 8.61 -7.51
N ARG A 321 12.90 9.82 -6.96
CA ARG A 321 13.75 10.97 -7.26
C ARG A 321 14.76 11.10 -6.12
N THR A 322 16.02 10.82 -6.46
CA THR A 322 17.27 11.13 -5.74
C THR A 322 17.82 10.15 -4.68
N GLN A 323 17.99 8.85 -4.95
CA GLN A 323 18.87 8.02 -4.10
C GLN A 323 19.66 6.96 -4.88
N THR A 324 20.85 7.34 -5.33
CA THR A 324 22.05 6.47 -5.48
C THR A 324 23.15 7.28 -6.17
N GLY A 325 22.81 8.26 -7.02
CA GLY A 325 23.80 8.91 -7.88
C GLY A 325 24.38 7.98 -8.96
N ILE A 326 23.84 6.77 -9.09
CA ILE A 326 24.32 5.72 -9.99
C ILE A 326 23.48 5.71 -11.28
N VAL A 327 24.18 5.72 -12.43
CA VAL A 327 23.56 5.68 -13.76
C VAL A 327 23.42 4.22 -14.20
N TRP A 328 22.21 3.69 -14.06
CA TRP A 328 21.90 2.31 -14.44
C TRP A 328 21.83 2.12 -15.95
N ASN A 329 22.52 1.11 -16.47
CA ASN A 329 22.47 0.73 -17.88
C ASN A 329 21.51 -0.44 -18.09
N GLN A 330 20.31 -0.14 -18.62
CA GLN A 330 19.30 -1.16 -18.91
C GLN A 330 19.69 -2.14 -20.03
N LEU A 331 20.78 -1.86 -20.76
CA LEU A 331 21.32 -2.68 -21.83
C LEU A 331 22.70 -3.27 -21.46
N TRP A 332 23.06 -3.29 -20.17
CA TRP A 332 24.36 -3.80 -19.74
C TRP A 332 24.60 -5.24 -20.21
N ASP A 333 25.75 -5.47 -20.86
CA ASP A 333 26.19 -6.73 -21.46
C ASP A 333 27.71 -6.95 -21.33
N GLY A 334 28.33 -6.36 -20.31
CA GLY A 334 29.78 -6.42 -20.10
C GLY A 334 30.29 -7.83 -19.79
N GLU A 335 31.55 -8.08 -20.15
CA GLU A 335 32.29 -9.28 -19.72
C GLU A 335 32.70 -9.15 -18.24
N LEU A 336 32.67 -10.27 -17.51
CA LEU A 336 32.95 -10.35 -16.08
C LEU A 336 34.18 -11.21 -15.85
N ASP A 337 35.23 -10.64 -15.26
CA ASP A 337 36.37 -11.41 -14.75
C ASP A 337 36.06 -11.87 -13.32
N ILE A 338 35.58 -13.11 -13.20
CA ILE A 338 35.09 -13.68 -11.94
C ILE A 338 36.18 -13.65 -10.85
N SER A 339 37.43 -13.91 -11.21
CA SER A 339 38.54 -13.96 -10.23
C SER A 339 38.83 -12.59 -9.63
N VAL A 340 38.86 -11.55 -10.47
CA VAL A 340 39.06 -10.16 -10.05
C VAL A 340 37.87 -9.66 -9.22
N LEU A 341 36.65 -10.06 -9.57
CA LEU A 341 35.45 -9.68 -8.84
C LEU A 341 35.36 -10.31 -7.45
N GLN A 342 35.72 -11.58 -7.30
CA GLN A 342 35.79 -12.24 -5.98
C GLN A 342 36.74 -11.49 -5.04
N ASP A 343 37.93 -11.12 -5.54
CA ASP A 343 38.89 -10.32 -4.77
C ASP A 343 38.34 -8.92 -4.43
N HIS A 344 37.72 -8.25 -5.39
CA HIS A 344 37.14 -6.91 -5.20
C HIS A 344 36.02 -6.89 -4.14
N TRP A 345 35.08 -7.82 -4.23
CA TRP A 345 33.96 -7.93 -3.29
C TRP A 345 34.40 -8.30 -1.88
N SER A 346 35.48 -9.10 -1.76
CA SER A 346 36.09 -9.39 -0.46
C SER A 346 36.63 -8.13 0.23
N GLN A 347 37.09 -7.12 -0.53
CA GLN A 347 37.61 -5.86 -0.01
C GLN A 347 36.47 -4.91 0.40
N ILE A 348 35.45 -4.77 -0.44
CA ILE A 348 34.27 -3.92 -0.17
C ILE A 348 33.57 -4.33 1.13
N LEU A 349 33.30 -5.63 1.30
CA LEU A 349 32.58 -6.12 2.47
C LEU A 349 33.43 -6.12 3.75
N LYS A 350 34.77 -6.20 3.64
CA LYS A 350 35.65 -6.01 4.82
C LYS A 350 35.61 -4.56 5.29
N GLN A 351 35.64 -3.60 4.37
CA GLN A 351 35.57 -2.17 4.69
C GLN A 351 34.21 -1.76 5.29
N SER A 352 33.11 -2.37 4.86
CA SER A 352 31.79 -2.08 5.46
C SER A 352 31.69 -2.59 6.90
N VAL A 353 32.22 -3.78 7.20
CA VAL A 353 32.22 -4.35 8.56
C VAL A 353 33.08 -3.52 9.53
N GLU A 354 34.19 -2.95 9.06
CA GLU A 354 35.03 -2.07 9.88
C GLU A 354 34.34 -0.72 10.18
N ASN A 355 33.61 -0.16 9.20
CA ASN A 355 32.87 1.09 9.38
C ASN A 355 31.63 0.97 10.28
N ASP A 356 30.97 -0.20 10.35
CA ASP A 356 29.80 -0.43 11.22
C ASP A 356 30.20 -0.70 12.69
N ALA A 357 31.49 -0.88 12.97
CA ALA A 357 32.03 -1.18 14.31
C ALA A 357 32.58 0.06 15.05
N GLU A 358 32.71 1.20 14.38
CA GLU A 358 32.98 2.53 14.97
C GLU A 358 31.68 3.28 15.32
#